data_AF-A0A1J3J5J6-F1
#
_entry.id   AF-A0A1J3J5J6-F1
#
_cell.length_a   1.000
_cell.length_b   1.000
_cell.length_c   1.000
_cell.angle_alpha   90.00
_cell.angle_beta   90.00
_cell.angle_gamma   90.00
#
_symmetry.space_group_name_H-M   'P 1'
#
loop_
_entity.id
_entity.type
_entity.pdbx_description
1 polymer ?
#
loop_
_entity_poly.entity_id
_entity_poly.type
_entity_poly.pdbx_seq_one_letter_code
_entity_poly.pdbx_strand_id
1 'polypeptide(L)'
;IKVVSTMSASADVLALASIEVDLSGIAEGTSLTVKWRGKPVFIRHRTPKEIALAKEDDSADLRDPQKDADRVQKEEWMIVMGVCTHLGCVPAGNAGDYHGWFCPCHGSHYDTSGRIRKGPAPLNLEVPQYKFLSDTKVLIG
;
A
#
# COMPACT_ATOMS: atom_id res chain seq x y z
N ILE A 1 3.38 31.12 -21.32
CA ILE A 1 3.53 29.93 -20.46
C ILE A 1 3.04 28.69 -21.24
N LYS A 2 3.80 28.22 -22.24
CA LYS A 2 3.51 27.01 -23.06
C LYS A 2 4.64 25.96 -23.00
N VAL A 3 5.84 26.37 -22.60
CA VAL A 3 7.00 25.48 -22.44
C VAL A 3 6.94 24.72 -21.11
N VAL A 4 6.30 25.28 -20.08
CA VAL A 4 6.11 24.58 -18.81
C VAL A 4 5.20 23.35 -18.98
N SER A 5 4.16 23.45 -19.83
CA SER A 5 3.25 22.33 -20.12
C SER A 5 3.88 21.22 -20.97
N THR A 6 5.01 21.45 -21.65
CA THR A 6 5.72 20.36 -22.36
C THR A 6 6.56 19.49 -21.41
N MET A 7 6.74 19.93 -20.16
CA MET A 7 7.43 19.16 -19.11
C MET A 7 6.46 18.46 -18.14
N SER A 8 5.15 18.68 -18.27
CA SER A 8 4.13 17.96 -17.49
C SER A 8 3.77 16.61 -18.11
N ALA A 9 3.06 15.77 -17.36
CA ALA A 9 2.61 14.45 -17.84
C ALA A 9 1.84 14.56 -19.17
N SER A 10 2.22 13.72 -20.14
CA SER A 10 1.63 13.65 -21.47
C SER A 10 0.30 12.88 -21.46
N ALA A 11 -0.48 13.00 -22.54
CA ALA A 11 -1.81 12.39 -22.63
C ALA A 11 -1.79 10.85 -22.52
N ASP A 12 -0.74 10.20 -23.05
CA ASP A 12 -0.53 8.75 -22.91
C ASP A 12 -0.20 8.34 -21.46
N VAL A 13 0.51 9.19 -20.70
CA VAL A 13 0.73 8.98 -19.26
C VAL A 13 -0.57 9.15 -18.47
N LEU A 14 -1.41 10.11 -18.85
CA LEU A 14 -2.73 10.32 -18.25
C LEU A 14 -3.72 9.19 -18.58
N ALA A 15 -3.59 8.54 -19.74
CA ALA A 15 -4.42 7.38 -20.10
C ALA A 15 -4.18 6.17 -19.18
N LEU A 16 -3.00 6.07 -18.55
CA LEU A 16 -2.68 5.09 -17.51
C LEU A 16 -3.17 5.51 -16.11
N ALA A 17 -4.21 6.36 -16.04
CA ALA A 17 -4.71 6.92 -14.79
C ALA A 17 -5.16 5.84 -13.81
N SER A 18 -5.80 4.77 -14.30
CA SER A 18 -6.38 3.69 -13.50
C SER A 18 -6.07 2.31 -14.09
N ILE A 19 -6.07 1.27 -13.24
CA ILE A 19 -5.96 -0.13 -13.64
C ILE A 19 -7.02 -0.99 -12.94
N GLU A 20 -7.52 -2.01 -13.63
CA GLU A 20 -8.33 -3.06 -13.02
C GLU A 20 -7.44 -4.24 -12.63
N VAL A 21 -7.66 -4.78 -11.43
CA VAL A 21 -6.93 -5.94 -10.92
C VAL A 21 -7.93 -7.01 -10.49
N ASP A 22 -7.68 -8.25 -10.93
CA ASP A 22 -8.42 -9.44 -10.52
C ASP A 22 -7.83 -10.01 -9.21
N LEU A 23 -8.71 -10.19 -8.23
CA LEU A 23 -8.39 -10.67 -6.88
C LEU A 23 -8.60 -12.18 -6.72
N SER A 24 -9.27 -12.84 -7.67
CA SER A 24 -9.67 -14.25 -7.55
C SER A 24 -8.49 -15.22 -7.39
N GLY A 25 -7.32 -14.87 -7.93
CA GLY A 25 -6.10 -15.67 -7.84
C GLY A 25 -5.26 -15.45 -6.57
N ILE A 26 -5.66 -14.54 -5.68
CA ILE A 26 -4.86 -14.16 -4.50
C ILE A 26 -5.32 -14.98 -3.30
N ALA A 27 -4.55 -16.01 -2.93
CA ALA A 27 -4.82 -16.80 -1.74
C ALA A 27 -4.67 -15.97 -0.46
N GLU A 28 -5.45 -16.29 0.56
CA GLU A 28 -5.30 -15.71 1.90
C GLU A 28 -3.86 -15.91 2.40
N GLY A 29 -3.29 -14.89 3.02
CA GLY A 29 -1.88 -14.93 3.44
C GLY A 29 -0.87 -14.55 2.35
N THR A 30 -1.30 -14.32 1.10
CA THR A 30 -0.42 -13.93 0.00
C THR A 30 -0.57 -12.47 -0.44
N SER A 31 0.43 -11.99 -1.18
CA SER A 31 0.48 -10.64 -1.75
C SER A 31 0.62 -10.73 -3.26
N LEU A 32 -0.15 -9.92 -3.98
CA LEU A 32 0.10 -9.59 -5.39
C LEU A 32 0.76 -8.22 -5.47
N THR A 33 1.79 -8.09 -6.29
CA THR A 33 2.37 -6.78 -6.62
C THR A 33 2.05 -6.45 -8.07
N VAL A 34 1.36 -5.33 -8.29
CA VAL A 34 1.07 -4.81 -9.63
C VAL A 34 1.80 -3.49 -9.84
N LYS A 35 2.00 -3.10 -11.10
CA LYS A 35 2.61 -1.82 -11.46
C LYS A 35 1.52 -0.82 -11.86
N TRP A 36 1.42 0.31 -11.16
CA TRP A 36 0.51 1.40 -11.47
C TRP A 36 1.28 2.73 -11.46
N ARG A 37 1.13 3.54 -12.52
CA ARG A 37 1.87 4.81 -12.72
C ARG A 37 3.38 4.69 -12.48
N GLY A 38 3.97 3.56 -12.94
CA GLY A 38 5.40 3.30 -12.78
C GLY A 38 5.83 2.81 -11.39
N LYS A 39 4.93 2.82 -10.40
CA LYS A 39 5.20 2.44 -9.01
C LYS A 39 4.56 1.08 -8.68
N PRO A 40 5.13 0.29 -7.76
CA PRO A 40 4.48 -0.92 -7.27
C PRO A 40 3.28 -0.58 -6.40
N VAL A 41 2.22 -1.39 -6.49
CA VAL A 41 1.09 -1.42 -5.58
C VAL A 41 1.00 -2.83 -5.02
N PHE A 42 1.01 -2.93 -3.70
CA PHE A 42 0.84 -4.19 -2.99
C PHE A 42 -0.64 -4.39 -2.70
N ILE A 43 -1.14 -5.58 -3.05
CA ILE A 43 -2.49 -6.03 -2.78
C ILE A 43 -2.33 -7.29 -1.93
N ARG A 44 -2.67 -7.20 -0.65
CA ARG A 44 -2.48 -8.26 0.35
C ARG A 44 -3.83 -8.80 0.79
N HIS A 45 -4.06 -10.10 0.61
CA HIS A 45 -5.23 -10.80 1.14
C HIS A 45 -4.97 -11.23 2.58
N ARG A 46 -5.34 -10.39 3.53
CA ARG A 46 -4.99 -10.54 4.95
C ARG A 46 -5.74 -11.71 5.58
N THR A 47 -5.04 -12.42 6.45
CA THR A 47 -5.62 -13.44 7.33
C THR A 47 -6.36 -12.78 8.50
N PRO A 48 -7.33 -13.46 9.15
CA PRO A 48 -7.97 -12.98 10.37
C PRO A 48 -6.98 -12.60 11.47
N LYS A 49 -5.84 -13.31 11.56
CA LYS A 49 -4.78 -13.02 12.53
C LYS A 49 -4.10 -11.68 12.25
N GLU A 50 -3.83 -11.37 10.98
CA GLU A 50 -3.22 -10.10 10.58
C GLU A 50 -4.15 -8.91 10.78
N ILE A 51 -5.46 -9.11 10.56
CA ILE A 51 -6.50 -8.10 10.83
C ILE A 51 -6.60 -7.85 12.33
N ALA A 52 -6.61 -8.90 13.15
CA ALA A 52 -6.65 -8.77 14.61
C ALA A 52 -5.43 -8.01 15.13
N LEU A 53 -4.23 -8.33 14.64
CA LEU A 53 -3.00 -7.63 15.00
C LEU A 53 -3.04 -6.15 14.61
N ALA A 54 -3.51 -5.84 13.40
CA ALA A 54 -3.65 -4.46 12.94
C ALA A 54 -4.59 -3.65 13.84
N LYS A 55 -5.72 -4.25 14.26
CA LYS A 55 -6.70 -3.63 15.17
C LYS A 55 -6.17 -3.45 16.58
N GLU A 56 -5.36 -4.40 17.08
CA GLU A 56 -4.68 -4.25 18.37
C GLU A 56 -3.72 -3.04 18.35
N ASP A 57 -2.98 -2.92 17.26
CA ASP A 57 -2.05 -1.83 17.00
C ASP A 57 -2.73 -0.45 16.79
N ASP A 58 -4.06 -0.37 16.64
CA ASP A 58 -4.79 0.92 16.58
C ASP A 58 -4.61 1.75 17.87
N SER A 59 -4.27 1.09 18.97
CA SER A 59 -4.01 1.72 20.27
C SER A 59 -2.54 2.06 20.51
N ALA A 60 -1.65 1.68 19.60
CA ALA A 60 -0.22 1.92 19.73
C ALA A 60 0.13 3.41 19.54
N ASP A 61 1.25 3.83 20.13
CA ASP A 61 1.83 5.14 19.86
C ASP A 61 2.52 5.12 18.48
N LEU A 62 1.79 5.61 17.47
CA LEU A 62 2.21 5.62 16.08
C LEU A 62 2.70 7.02 15.67
N ARG A 63 3.78 7.07 14.88
CA ARG A 63 4.29 8.32 14.32
C ARG A 63 3.28 9.04 13.43
N ASP A 64 2.51 8.28 12.69
CA ASP A 64 1.43 8.74 11.81
C ASP A 64 0.14 8.02 12.22
N PRO A 65 -0.60 8.54 13.22
CA PRO A 65 -1.75 7.86 13.80
C PRO A 65 -2.88 7.66 12.79
N GLN A 66 -3.16 6.40 12.45
CA GLN A 66 -4.28 5.99 11.62
C GLN A 66 -4.79 4.62 12.08
N LYS A 67 -6.10 4.48 12.22
CA LYS A 67 -6.73 3.19 12.52
C LYS A 67 -6.74 2.30 11.29
N ASP A 68 -6.74 0.99 11.47
CA ASP A 68 -6.81 0.05 10.36
C ASP A 68 -8.07 0.26 9.53
N ALA A 69 -9.21 0.50 10.19
CA ALA A 69 -10.51 0.73 9.56
C ALA A 69 -10.54 1.96 8.63
N ASP A 70 -9.69 2.96 8.87
CA ASP A 70 -9.62 4.17 8.03
C ASP A 70 -8.74 3.95 6.78
N ARG A 71 -7.97 2.85 6.74
CA ARG A 71 -7.01 2.54 5.67
C ARG A 71 -7.52 1.50 4.68
N VAL A 72 -8.61 0.80 5.00
CA VAL A 72 -9.19 -0.26 4.18
C VAL A 72 -10.68 -0.05 3.96
N GLN A 73 -11.20 -0.46 2.80
CA GLN A 73 -12.65 -0.50 2.54
C GLN A 73 -13.26 -1.87 2.89
N LYS A 74 -12.47 -2.94 2.77
CA LYS A 74 -12.80 -4.32 3.15
C LYS A 74 -11.64 -4.87 3.98
N GLU A 75 -11.91 -5.39 5.17
CA GLU A 75 -10.86 -5.73 6.15
C GLU A 75 -9.90 -6.83 5.65
N GLU A 76 -10.37 -7.72 4.80
CA GLU A 76 -9.54 -8.78 4.21
C GLU A 76 -8.56 -8.27 3.14
N TRP A 77 -8.71 -7.04 2.64
CA TRP A 77 -7.88 -6.47 1.58
C TRP A 77 -7.09 -5.26 2.05
N MET A 78 -5.77 -5.40 2.11
CA MET A 78 -4.86 -4.26 2.28
C MET A 78 -4.26 -3.88 0.94
N ILE A 79 -4.51 -2.65 0.49
CA ILE A 79 -3.99 -2.12 -0.76
C ILE A 79 -3.16 -0.88 -0.44
N VAL A 80 -1.85 -0.93 -0.71
CA VAL A 80 -0.92 0.16 -0.45
C VAL A 80 0.06 0.36 -1.59
N MET A 81 0.51 1.58 -1.78
CA MET A 81 1.66 1.90 -2.61
C MET A 81 2.90 1.23 -2.03
N GLY A 82 3.60 0.43 -2.84
CA GLY A 82 4.84 -0.24 -2.46
C GLY A 82 6.06 0.68 -2.48
N VAL A 83 5.88 1.93 -2.07
CA VAL A 83 6.90 2.99 -2.13
C VAL A 83 7.12 3.48 -0.71
N CYS A 84 8.30 3.19 -0.16
CA CYS A 84 8.70 3.63 1.16
C CYS A 84 8.67 5.17 1.25
N THR A 85 7.99 5.71 2.26
CA THR A 85 7.81 7.17 2.42
C THR A 85 9.07 7.89 2.87
N HIS A 86 10.15 7.18 3.20
CA HIS A 86 11.45 7.79 3.45
C HIS A 86 12.03 8.39 2.16
N LEU A 87 12.47 7.53 1.22
CA LEU A 87 13.17 7.92 -0.01
C LEU A 87 12.76 7.07 -1.23
N GLY A 88 11.62 6.40 -1.18
CA GLY A 88 11.01 5.77 -2.36
C GLY A 88 11.47 4.36 -2.72
N CYS A 89 12.29 3.70 -1.89
CA CYS A 89 12.63 2.28 -2.07
C CYS A 89 11.38 1.37 -2.01
N VAL A 90 11.46 0.18 -2.60
CA VAL A 90 10.39 -0.83 -2.52
C VAL A 90 10.56 -1.69 -1.26
N PRO A 91 9.63 -1.67 -0.30
CA PRO A 91 9.67 -2.54 0.87
C PRO A 91 9.45 -4.01 0.51
N ALA A 92 10.16 -4.93 1.16
CA ALA A 92 9.89 -6.37 1.09
C ALA A 92 8.68 -6.72 1.97
N GLY A 93 7.75 -7.52 1.46
CA GLY A 93 6.60 -8.01 2.22
C GLY A 93 6.94 -9.17 3.15
N ASN A 94 6.10 -9.41 4.16
CA ASN A 94 6.25 -10.43 5.19
C ASN A 94 7.63 -10.40 5.87
N ALA A 95 8.17 -9.20 6.06
CA ALA A 95 9.52 -8.99 6.57
C ALA A 95 9.57 -7.89 7.64
N GLY A 96 10.63 -7.93 8.45
CA GLY A 96 10.85 -7.01 9.57
C GLY A 96 10.05 -7.36 10.83
N ASP A 97 10.32 -6.61 11.89
CA ASP A 97 9.83 -6.84 13.25
C ASP A 97 8.30 -6.84 13.43
N TYR A 98 7.53 -6.28 12.49
CA TYR A 98 6.08 -6.07 12.63
C TYR A 98 5.24 -6.84 11.60
N HIS A 99 5.82 -7.88 10.98
CA HIS A 99 5.13 -8.82 10.10
C HIS A 99 4.42 -8.23 8.86
N GLY A 100 4.59 -6.94 8.58
CA GLY A 100 4.09 -6.28 7.38
C GLY A 100 5.17 -6.16 6.33
N TRP A 101 5.81 -4.99 6.29
CA TRP A 101 6.85 -4.69 5.29
C TRP A 101 8.13 -4.17 5.90
N PHE A 102 9.26 -4.50 5.27
CA PHE A 102 10.57 -4.01 5.66
C PHE A 102 11.28 -3.34 4.48
N CYS A 103 11.70 -2.10 4.68
CA CYS A 103 12.51 -1.37 3.70
C CYS A 103 13.99 -1.50 4.04
N PRO A 104 14.78 -2.27 3.26
CA PRO A 104 16.19 -2.56 3.58
C PRO A 104 17.12 -1.36 3.43
N CYS A 105 16.69 -0.31 2.72
CA CYS A 105 17.55 0.86 2.45
C CYS A 105 18.03 1.57 3.73
N HIS A 106 17.14 1.76 4.70
CA HIS A 106 17.45 2.47 5.96
C HIS A 106 16.71 1.87 7.16
N GLY A 107 16.23 0.63 7.04
CA GLY A 107 15.58 -0.10 8.14
C GLY A 107 14.23 0.47 8.58
N SER A 108 13.36 0.85 7.64
CA SER A 108 11.98 1.22 8.00
C SER A 108 11.10 -0.03 8.07
N HIS A 109 10.38 -0.20 9.19
CA HIS A 109 9.49 -1.33 9.42
C HIS A 109 8.04 -0.86 9.45
N TYR A 110 7.19 -1.53 8.69
CA TYR A 110 5.77 -1.29 8.60
C TYR A 110 4.99 -2.50 9.13
N ASP A 111 3.88 -2.25 9.82
CA ASP A 111 2.98 -3.30 10.30
C ASP A 111 2.09 -3.88 9.19
N THR A 112 1.18 -4.80 9.54
CA THR A 112 0.24 -5.45 8.61
C THR A 112 -0.80 -4.51 7.99
N SER A 113 -0.94 -3.29 8.50
CA SER A 113 -1.74 -2.20 7.91
C SER A 113 -0.89 -1.22 7.09
N GLY A 114 0.42 -1.48 6.97
CA GLY A 114 1.35 -0.61 6.26
C GLY A 114 1.71 0.67 7.03
N ARG A 115 1.51 0.68 8.35
CA ARG A 115 1.81 1.84 9.20
C ARG A 115 3.25 1.78 9.69
N ILE A 116 3.92 2.93 9.72
CA ILE A 116 5.32 3.01 10.11
C ILE A 116 5.48 2.80 11.62
N ARG A 117 6.29 1.82 12.02
CA ARG A 117 6.54 1.47 13.42
C ARG A 117 7.96 1.80 13.87
N LYS A 118 8.93 1.65 12.98
CA LYS A 118 10.37 1.82 13.30
C LYS A 118 11.14 2.30 12.08
N GLY A 119 12.23 3.03 12.32
CA GLY A 119 13.10 3.56 11.27
C GLY A 119 12.75 5.00 10.86
N PRO A 120 13.40 5.54 9.81
CA PRO A 120 13.36 6.96 9.48
C PRO A 120 12.16 7.42 8.63
N ALA A 121 11.35 6.49 8.09
CA ALA A 121 10.19 6.87 7.27
C ALA A 121 9.22 7.78 8.07
N PRO A 122 8.83 8.95 7.55
CA PRO A 122 8.02 9.89 8.32
C PRO A 122 6.53 9.51 8.37
N LEU A 123 6.04 8.79 7.36
CA LEU A 123 4.61 8.52 7.14
C LEU A 123 4.32 7.04 6.89
N ASN A 124 3.07 6.63 7.07
CA ASN A 124 2.59 5.30 6.69
C ASN A 124 2.68 5.08 5.16
N LEU A 125 2.67 3.83 4.70
CA LEU A 125 2.52 3.53 3.27
C LEU A 125 1.20 4.13 2.77
N GLU A 126 1.28 4.80 1.63
CA GLU A 126 0.14 5.47 1.00
C GLU A 126 -0.91 4.44 0.58
N VAL A 127 -2.18 4.69 0.91
CA VAL A 127 -3.31 3.93 0.37
C VAL A 127 -3.74 4.62 -0.92
N PRO A 128 -3.62 3.99 -2.10
CA PRO A 128 -4.07 4.61 -3.34
C PRO A 128 -5.59 4.81 -3.32
N GLN A 129 -6.11 5.68 -4.18
CA GLN A 129 -7.54 5.67 -4.44
C GLN A 129 -7.90 4.36 -5.16
N TYR A 130 -8.88 3.65 -4.65
CA TYR A 130 -9.39 2.43 -5.27
C TYR A 130 -10.87 2.23 -4.99
N LYS A 131 -11.51 1.38 -5.78
CA LYS A 131 -12.90 0.98 -5.61
C LYS A 131 -13.09 -0.47 -6.01
N PHE A 132 -13.81 -1.24 -5.19
CA PHE A 132 -14.26 -2.57 -5.59
C PHE A 132 -15.37 -2.47 -6.66
N LEU A 133 -15.13 -3.09 -7.82
CA LEU A 133 -16.13 -3.21 -8.89
C LEU A 133 -17.01 -4.45 -8.68
N SER A 134 -16.43 -5.49 -8.08
CA SER A 134 -17.10 -6.72 -7.66
C SER A 134 -16.31 -7.32 -6.48
N ASP A 135 -16.73 -8.48 -5.99
CA ASP A 135 -15.98 -9.20 -4.94
C ASP A 135 -14.60 -9.71 -5.40
N THR A 136 -14.40 -9.81 -6.72
CA THR A 136 -13.16 -10.33 -7.32
C THR A 136 -12.41 -9.28 -8.12
N LYS A 137 -12.89 -8.04 -8.21
CA LYS A 137 -12.21 -6.99 -9.00
C LYS A 137 -12.12 -5.67 -8.27
N VAL A 138 -10.93 -5.08 -8.33
CA VAL A 138 -10.66 -3.74 -7.81
C VAL A 138 -10.14 -2.83 -8.93
N LEU A 139 -10.66 -1.61 -8.98
CA LEU A 139 -10.13 -0.52 -9.78
C LEU A 139 -9.20 0.32 -8.91
N ILE A 140 -7.97 0.54 -9.34
CA ILE A 140 -6.97 1.36 -8.64
C ILE A 140 -6.68 2.58 -9.51
N GLY A 141 -6.82 3.78 -8.94
CA GLY A 141 -6.63 5.07 -9.62
C GLY A 141 -7.90 5.74 -10.11
#